data_AF-A0A8S3YLD0-F1
#
_entry.id   AF-A0A8S3YLD0-F1
#
_cell.length_a   1.000
_cell.length_b   1.000
_cell.length_c   1.000
_cell.angle_alpha   90.00
_cell.angle_beta   90.00
_cell.angle_gamma   90.00
#
_symmetry.space_group_name_H-M   'P 1'
#
loop_
_entity.id
_entity.type
_entity.pdbx_description
1 polymer ?
#
loop_
_entity_poly.entity_id
_entity_poly.type
_entity_poly.pdbx_seq_one_letter_code
_entity_poly.pdbx_strand_id
1 'polypeptide(L)'
;MSKHKKDPTIVKSFVGNKKEGQGFADKRKRKAAYEYLKLLKKEKQTAERVEGKEAPKHQKLSFLQHRNTKEKQNHTFSVAEKIARRKKEEREKKQQEIERTNKEKESALASYKDRKKQQHLKLCKRTSKGQPVMRFQMEVLLDKIQKQKEHS
;
A
#
# COMPACT_ATOMS: atom_id res chain seq x y z
N MET A 1 -28.30 -18.86 37.27
CA MET A 1 -26.92 -18.55 36.82
C MET A 1 -26.91 -18.40 35.30
N SER A 2 -26.78 -17.18 34.78
CA SER A 2 -26.88 -16.89 33.34
C SER A 2 -25.51 -16.97 32.67
N LYS A 3 -25.27 -18.02 31.89
CA LYS A 3 -24.05 -18.20 31.10
C LYS A 3 -24.09 -17.25 29.90
N HIS A 4 -23.26 -16.21 29.91
CA HIS A 4 -23.09 -15.31 28.77
C HIS A 4 -22.51 -16.10 27.57
N LYS A 5 -23.30 -16.24 26.50
CA LYS A 5 -22.83 -16.76 25.22
C LYS A 5 -21.93 -15.69 24.58
N LYS A 6 -20.68 -16.04 24.29
CA LYS A 6 -19.75 -15.17 23.56
C LYS A 6 -20.19 -15.09 22.09
N ASP A 7 -20.36 -13.87 21.58
CA ASP A 7 -20.78 -13.63 20.20
C ASP A 7 -19.73 -14.18 19.19
N PRO A 8 -20.15 -14.92 18.15
CA PRO A 8 -19.25 -15.53 17.16
C PRO A 8 -18.68 -14.54 16.15
N THR A 9 -19.07 -13.26 16.20
CA THR A 9 -18.64 -12.21 15.27
C THR A 9 -17.34 -11.51 15.68
N ILE A 10 -16.78 -11.83 16.85
CA ILE A 10 -15.46 -11.35 17.27
C ILE A 10 -14.39 -12.19 16.59
N VAL A 11 -14.19 -11.93 15.30
CA VAL A 11 -13.05 -12.42 14.54
C VAL A 11 -11.80 -11.86 15.23
N LYS A 12 -11.01 -12.72 15.89
CA LYS A 12 -9.67 -12.35 16.37
C LYS A 12 -8.96 -11.66 15.22
N SER A 13 -8.63 -10.38 15.39
CA SER A 13 -7.87 -9.60 14.40
C SER A 13 -6.49 -10.23 14.24
N PHE A 14 -6.39 -11.15 13.29
CA PHE A 14 -5.15 -11.82 12.98
C PHE A 14 -4.20 -10.77 12.38
N VAL A 15 -3.20 -10.36 13.15
CA VAL A 15 -2.25 -9.33 12.72
C VAL A 15 -1.20 -9.97 11.80
N GLY A 16 -1.56 -10.10 10.52
CA GLY A 16 -0.68 -10.53 9.44
C GLY A 16 -1.42 -11.27 8.31
N ASN A 17 -0.80 -11.41 7.14
CA ASN A 17 -1.31 -12.30 6.09
C ASN A 17 -0.85 -13.74 6.36
N LYS A 18 -1.77 -14.71 6.44
CA LYS A 18 -1.44 -16.14 6.72
C LYS A 18 -0.52 -16.74 5.65
N LYS A 19 -0.61 -16.24 4.41
CA LYS A 19 0.15 -16.77 3.27
C LYS A 19 1.62 -16.34 3.23
N GLU A 20 1.98 -15.25 3.91
CA GLU A 20 3.31 -14.62 3.73
C GLU A 20 4.05 -14.37 5.05
N GLY A 21 3.45 -14.62 6.22
CA GLY A 21 4.08 -14.37 7.53
C GLY A 21 4.48 -12.91 7.78
N GLN A 22 4.07 -11.97 6.90
CA GLN A 22 4.53 -10.58 6.87
C GLN A 22 4.22 -9.80 8.15
N GLY A 23 3.07 -10.07 8.81
CA GLY A 23 2.69 -9.35 10.03
C GLY A 23 3.68 -9.52 11.18
N PHE A 24 4.29 -10.69 11.32
CA PHE A 24 5.33 -10.94 12.33
C PHE A 24 6.71 -10.49 11.85
N ALA A 25 6.99 -10.53 10.55
CA ALA A 25 8.23 -10.01 9.98
C ALA A 25 8.34 -8.49 10.19
N ASP A 26 7.29 -7.73 9.91
CA ASP A 26 7.29 -6.28 10.07
C ASP A 26 7.33 -5.84 11.53
N LYS A 27 6.63 -6.56 12.42
CA LYS A 27 6.75 -6.35 13.87
C LYS A 27 8.16 -6.61 14.38
N ARG A 28 8.82 -7.69 13.92
CA ARG A 28 10.22 -7.98 14.27
C ARG A 28 11.16 -6.91 13.74
N LYS A 29 11.00 -6.48 12.48
CA LYS A 29 11.77 -5.38 11.89
C LYS A 29 11.62 -4.07 12.68
N ARG A 30 10.38 -3.69 13.03
CA ARG A 30 10.09 -2.51 13.86
C ARG A 30 10.71 -2.64 15.25
N LYS A 31 10.62 -3.82 15.88
CA LYS A 31 11.21 -4.08 17.20
C LYS A 31 12.73 -3.98 17.14
N ALA A 32 13.37 -4.57 16.14
CA ALA A 32 14.81 -4.49 15.94
C ALA A 32 15.28 -3.05 15.72
N ALA A 33 14.58 -2.28 14.86
CA ALA A 33 14.87 -0.87 14.65
C ALA A 33 14.72 -0.04 15.94
N TYR A 34 13.69 -0.31 16.74
CA TYR A 34 13.48 0.36 18.02
C TYR A 34 14.61 0.06 19.02
N GLU A 35 15.00 -1.21 19.19
CA GLU A 35 16.10 -1.58 20.08
C GLU A 35 17.43 -0.96 19.63
N TYR A 36 17.69 -0.89 18.32
CA TYR A 36 18.86 -0.20 17.78
C TYR A 36 18.87 1.30 18.11
N LEU A 37 17.77 2.01 17.82
CA LEU A 37 17.64 3.44 18.14
C LEU A 37 17.76 3.70 19.65
N LYS A 38 17.26 2.77 20.47
CA LYS A 38 17.35 2.83 21.94
C LYS A 38 18.80 2.67 22.42
N LEU A 39 19.58 1.76 21.81
CA LEU A 39 21.01 1.61 22.11
C LEU A 39 21.79 2.86 21.72
N LEU A 40 21.60 3.38 20.50
CA LEU A 40 22.22 4.63 20.07
C LEU A 40 21.90 5.81 21.00
N LYS A 41 20.66 5.89 21.50
CA LYS A 41 20.28 6.93 22.47
C LYS A 41 21.04 6.78 23.78
N LYS A 42 21.24 5.56 24.27
CA LYS A 42 22.01 5.29 25.49
C LYS A 42 23.49 5.62 25.30
N GLU A 43 24.09 5.21 24.20
CA GLU A 43 25.49 5.51 23.87
C GLU A 43 25.75 7.02 23.83
N LYS A 44 24.85 7.78 23.19
CA LYS A 44 24.93 9.25 23.19
C LYS A 44 24.86 9.85 24.60
N GLN A 45 23.93 9.38 25.43
CA GLN A 45 23.81 9.85 26.81
C GLN A 45 25.03 9.49 27.67
N THR A 46 25.64 8.32 27.45
CA THR A 46 26.87 7.94 28.15
C THR A 46 28.06 8.78 27.69
N ALA A 47 28.17 9.06 26.39
CA ALA A 47 29.22 9.93 25.84
C ALA A 47 29.09 11.37 26.38
N GLU A 48 27.87 11.92 26.42
CA GLU A 48 27.60 13.25 27.00
C GLU A 48 27.97 13.34 28.49
N ARG A 49 27.75 12.26 29.27
CA ARG A 49 28.17 12.19 30.68
C ARG A 49 29.69 12.13 30.85
N VAL A 50 30.39 11.37 30.00
CA VAL A 50 31.86 11.25 30.06
C VAL A 50 32.54 12.55 29.61
N GLU A 51 31.96 13.25 28.63
CA GLU A 51 32.44 14.56 28.17
C GLU A 51 32.02 15.75 29.06
N GLY A 52 31.36 15.50 30.20
CA GLY A 52 30.95 16.54 31.15
C GLY A 52 29.90 17.54 30.61
N LYS A 53 29.23 17.22 29.50
CA LYS A 53 28.17 18.08 28.93
C LYS A 53 26.89 17.87 29.73
N GLU A 54 26.47 18.86 30.53
CA GLU A 54 25.19 18.81 31.24
C GLU A 54 24.05 18.55 30.24
N ALA A 55 23.22 17.54 30.53
CA ALA A 55 22.07 17.20 29.70
C ALA A 55 21.18 18.45 29.50
N PRO A 56 20.77 18.78 28.26
CA PRO A 56 19.97 19.97 28.03
C PRO A 56 18.66 19.85 28.81
N LYS A 57 18.54 20.61 29.90
CA LYS A 57 17.30 20.80 30.65
C LYS A 57 16.25 21.22 29.63
N HIS A 58 15.26 20.36 29.40
CA HIS A 58 14.14 20.51 28.45
C HIS A 58 14.28 21.77 27.58
N GLN A 59 14.99 21.68 26.45
CA GLN A 59 14.96 22.76 25.46
C GLN A 59 13.49 22.99 25.13
N LYS A 60 12.91 24.07 25.66
CA LYS A 60 11.58 24.54 25.29
C LYS A 60 11.66 24.71 23.78
N LEU A 61 10.89 23.90 23.05
CA LEU A 61 10.84 23.96 21.59
C LEU A 61 10.66 25.43 21.20
N SER A 62 11.68 26.01 20.55
CA SER A 62 11.72 27.42 20.13
C SER A 62 10.52 27.82 19.28
N PHE A 63 9.83 26.82 18.70
CA PHE A 63 8.53 26.95 18.04
C PHE A 63 7.45 27.60 18.91
N LEU A 64 7.53 27.53 20.25
CA LEU A 64 6.59 28.19 21.16
C LEU A 64 6.97 29.65 21.47
N GLN A 65 8.21 30.08 21.24
CA GLN A 65 8.68 31.42 21.64
C GLN A 65 8.27 32.55 20.67
N HIS A 66 7.75 32.23 19.49
CA HIS A 66 7.37 33.23 18.47
C HIS A 66 5.85 33.47 18.35
N ARG A 67 5.07 33.23 19.41
CA ARG A 67 3.62 33.53 19.44
C ARG A 67 3.28 34.75 20.30
N ASN A 68 4.08 35.81 20.18
CA ASN A 68 3.78 37.12 20.75
C ASN A 68 3.21 38.09 19.70
N THR A 69 2.16 37.67 18.97
CA THR A 69 1.30 38.61 18.26
C THR A 69 -0.13 38.43 18.78
N LYS A 70 -0.58 39.42 19.54
CA LYS A 70 -1.98 39.59 19.96
C LYS A 70 -2.80 40.00 18.73
N GLU A 71 -2.95 39.12 17.76
CA GLU A 71 -3.83 39.33 16.61
C GLU A 71 -5.09 38.48 16.78
N LYS A 72 -6.09 39.14 17.39
CA LYS A 72 -7.54 38.94 17.24
C LYS A 72 -8.03 37.49 17.01
N GLN A 73 -8.50 36.88 18.10
CA GLN A 73 -9.07 35.54 18.24
C GLN A 73 -10.42 35.26 17.53
N ASN A 74 -10.74 35.95 16.42
CA ASN A 74 -12.06 35.84 15.79
C ASN A 74 -12.06 35.12 14.42
N HIS A 75 -10.92 34.56 13.97
CA HIS A 75 -10.80 33.95 12.63
C HIS A 75 -10.22 32.53 12.62
N THR A 76 -9.91 31.93 13.77
CA THR A 76 -9.31 30.57 13.86
C THR A 76 -10.25 29.50 13.33
N PHE A 77 -11.54 29.59 13.66
CA PHE A 77 -12.59 28.69 13.17
C PHE A 77 -12.74 28.74 11.64
N SER A 78 -12.78 29.94 11.05
CA SER A 78 -12.89 30.12 9.60
C SER A 78 -11.64 29.63 8.85
N VAL A 79 -10.44 29.77 9.42
CA VAL A 79 -9.21 29.19 8.83
C VAL A 79 -9.25 27.66 8.88
N ALA A 80 -9.67 27.09 10.01
CA ALA A 80 -9.80 25.63 10.17
C ALA A 80 -10.79 25.04 9.17
N GLU A 81 -11.94 25.70 8.96
CA GLU A 81 -12.96 25.29 7.99
C GLU A 81 -12.42 25.32 6.54
N LYS A 82 -11.71 26.39 6.15
CA LYS A 82 -11.07 26.49 4.82
C LYS A 82 -10.05 25.38 4.61
N ILE A 83 -9.25 25.05 5.62
CA ILE A 83 -8.26 23.95 5.54
C ILE A 83 -8.97 22.60 5.43
N ALA A 84 -10.03 22.37 6.19
CA ALA A 84 -10.80 21.14 6.14
C ALA A 84 -11.44 20.94 4.76
N ARG A 85 -12.01 22.00 4.18
CA ARG A 85 -12.56 22.00 2.82
C ARG A 85 -11.51 21.64 1.78
N ARG A 86 -10.34 22.31 1.81
CA ARG A 86 -9.23 21.99 0.89
C ARG A 86 -8.77 20.53 0.99
N LYS A 87 -8.63 20.02 2.21
CA LYS A 87 -8.26 18.61 2.45
C LYS A 87 -9.32 17.64 1.93
N LYS A 88 -10.61 18.00 2.01
CA LYS A 88 -11.69 17.19 1.47
C LYS A 88 -11.64 17.14 -0.06
N GLU A 89 -11.48 18.29 -0.70
CA GLU A 89 -11.36 18.41 -2.16
C GLU A 89 -10.13 17.65 -2.68
N GLU A 90 -8.98 17.74 -2.01
CA GLU A 90 -7.77 16.99 -2.36
C GLU A 90 -7.98 15.46 -2.26
N ARG A 91 -8.65 15.00 -1.20
CA ARG A 91 -8.99 13.59 -1.02
C ARG A 91 -9.94 13.08 -2.09
N GLU A 92 -10.93 13.89 -2.48
CA GLU A 92 -11.88 13.55 -3.53
C GLU A 92 -11.17 13.44 -4.89
N LYS A 93 -10.31 14.41 -5.23
CA LYS A 93 -9.49 14.34 -6.47
C LYS A 93 -8.61 13.09 -6.50
N LYS A 94 -7.94 12.78 -5.39
CA LYS A 94 -7.11 11.57 -5.28
C LYS A 94 -7.92 10.28 -5.41
N GLN A 95 -9.12 10.23 -4.82
CA GLN A 95 -10.01 9.07 -4.98
C GLN A 95 -10.46 8.90 -6.42
N GLN A 96 -10.83 9.99 -7.10
CA GLN A 96 -11.23 9.96 -8.52
C GLN A 96 -10.09 9.47 -9.42
N GLU A 97 -8.85 9.91 -9.18
CA GLU A 97 -7.68 9.45 -9.93
C GLU A 97 -7.41 7.96 -9.71
N ILE A 98 -7.48 7.49 -8.46
CA ILE A 98 -7.36 6.06 -8.12
C ILE A 98 -8.46 5.25 -8.80
N GLU A 99 -9.70 5.75 -8.79
CA GLU A 99 -10.82 5.06 -9.43
C GLU A 99 -10.63 4.97 -10.96
N ARG A 100 -10.16 6.05 -11.60
CA ARG A 100 -9.86 6.05 -13.05
C ARG A 100 -8.77 5.03 -13.39
N THR A 101 -7.64 5.08 -12.68
CA THR A 101 -6.53 4.15 -12.92
C THR A 101 -6.93 2.69 -12.62
N ASN A 102 -7.79 2.45 -11.64
CA ASN A 102 -8.32 1.12 -11.37
C ASN A 102 -9.26 0.64 -12.48
N LYS A 103 -10.15 1.50 -12.99
CA LYS A 103 -11.04 1.16 -14.13
C LYS A 103 -10.24 0.83 -15.39
N GLU A 104 -9.19 1.59 -15.68
CA GLU A 104 -8.28 1.32 -16.81
C GLU A 104 -7.56 -0.03 -16.67
N LYS A 105 -7.08 -0.35 -15.46
CA LYS A 105 -6.47 -1.66 -15.18
C LYS A 105 -7.49 -2.79 -15.31
N GLU A 106 -8.69 -2.60 -14.79
CA GLU A 106 -9.75 -3.58 -14.84
C GLU A 106 -10.19 -3.87 -16.28
N SER A 107 -10.39 -2.82 -17.09
CA SER A 107 -10.73 -2.97 -18.50
C SER A 107 -9.62 -3.67 -19.29
N ALA A 108 -8.34 -3.30 -19.08
CA ALA A 108 -7.21 -3.96 -19.72
C ALA A 108 -7.10 -5.45 -19.33
N LEU A 109 -7.31 -5.77 -18.05
CA LEU A 109 -7.33 -7.15 -17.56
C LEU A 109 -8.50 -7.95 -18.11
N ALA A 110 -9.70 -7.34 -18.23
CA ALA A 110 -10.87 -7.96 -18.82
C ALA A 110 -10.59 -8.34 -20.28
N SER A 111 -10.12 -7.40 -21.09
CA SER A 111 -9.77 -7.65 -22.50
C SER A 111 -8.68 -8.73 -22.64
N TYR A 112 -7.68 -8.75 -21.77
CA TYR A 112 -6.66 -9.81 -21.77
C TYR A 112 -7.27 -11.19 -21.46
N LYS A 113 -8.12 -11.29 -20.44
CA LYS A 113 -8.78 -12.54 -20.06
C LYS A 113 -9.70 -13.05 -21.18
N ASP A 114 -10.45 -12.16 -21.82
CA ASP A 114 -11.32 -12.51 -22.93
C ASP A 114 -10.50 -13.02 -24.11
N ARG A 115 -9.44 -12.31 -24.51
CA ARG A 115 -8.53 -12.76 -25.57
C ARG A 115 -7.93 -14.12 -25.25
N LYS A 116 -7.46 -14.32 -24.02
CA LYS A 116 -6.89 -15.60 -23.56
C LYS A 116 -7.92 -16.73 -23.62
N LYS A 117 -9.16 -16.47 -23.19
CA LYS A 117 -10.27 -17.44 -23.25
C LYS A 117 -10.60 -17.81 -24.69
N GLN A 118 -10.74 -16.83 -25.58
CA GLN A 118 -11.01 -17.06 -27.00
C GLN A 118 -9.90 -17.88 -27.67
N GLN A 119 -8.64 -17.53 -27.40
CA GLN A 119 -7.49 -18.29 -27.90
C GLN A 119 -7.48 -19.73 -27.38
N HIS A 120 -7.76 -19.93 -26.08
CA HIS A 120 -7.83 -21.26 -25.48
C HIS A 120 -8.94 -22.11 -26.12
N LEU A 121 -10.15 -21.55 -26.25
CA LEU A 121 -11.27 -22.24 -26.89
C LEU A 121 -10.94 -22.63 -28.33
N LYS A 122 -10.24 -21.77 -29.09
CA LYS A 122 -9.82 -22.05 -30.46
C LYS A 122 -8.77 -23.17 -30.53
N LEU A 123 -7.76 -23.15 -29.67
CA LEU A 123 -6.66 -24.11 -29.67
C LEU A 123 -7.04 -25.48 -29.08
N CYS A 124 -8.01 -25.52 -28.18
CA CYS A 124 -8.51 -26.77 -27.59
C CYS A 124 -9.48 -27.53 -28.51
N LYS A 125 -9.78 -27.03 -29.71
CA LYS A 125 -10.63 -27.74 -30.67
C LYS A 125 -9.99 -29.06 -31.08
N ARG A 126 -10.78 -30.12 -31.06
CA ARG A 126 -10.37 -31.48 -31.43
C ARG A 126 -11.32 -32.04 -32.47
N THR A 127 -10.84 -33.00 -33.26
CA THR A 127 -11.66 -33.76 -34.19
C THR A 127 -12.58 -34.72 -33.43
N SER A 128 -13.54 -35.34 -34.11
CA SER A 128 -14.40 -36.38 -33.52
C SER A 128 -13.61 -37.55 -32.91
N LYS A 129 -12.43 -37.84 -33.46
CA LYS A 129 -11.48 -38.84 -32.94
C LYS A 129 -10.57 -38.31 -31.84
N GLY A 130 -10.80 -37.10 -31.34
CA GLY A 130 -10.03 -36.50 -30.25
C GLY A 130 -8.63 -36.04 -30.64
N GLN A 131 -8.31 -35.87 -31.93
CA GLN A 131 -7.02 -35.31 -32.36
C GLN A 131 -7.07 -33.79 -32.35
N PRO A 132 -5.98 -33.08 -31.98
CA PRO A 132 -5.94 -31.62 -32.03
C PRO A 132 -6.08 -31.11 -33.47
N VAL A 133 -6.82 -30.03 -33.67
CA VAL A 133 -6.93 -29.39 -34.99
C VAL A 133 -5.68 -28.55 -35.26
N MET A 134 -4.76 -29.10 -36.05
CA MET A 134 -3.43 -28.51 -36.30
C MET A 134 -3.46 -27.12 -36.94
N ARG A 135 -4.47 -26.82 -37.78
CA ARG A 135 -4.62 -25.51 -38.44
C ARG A 135 -4.50 -24.33 -37.47
N PHE A 136 -5.17 -24.41 -36.31
CA PHE A 136 -5.15 -23.32 -35.33
C PHE A 136 -3.81 -23.20 -34.60
N GLN A 137 -3.11 -24.32 -34.39
CA GLN A 137 -1.78 -24.32 -33.78
C GLN A 137 -0.74 -23.72 -34.73
N MET A 138 -0.84 -24.04 -36.03
CA MET A 138 0.04 -23.48 -37.06
C MET A 138 -0.15 -21.96 -37.20
N GLU A 139 -1.38 -21.45 -37.21
CA GLU A 139 -1.64 -20.00 -37.22
C GLU A 139 -0.90 -19.27 -36.08
N VAL A 140 -0.96 -19.80 -34.86
CA VAL A 140 -0.26 -19.21 -33.70
C VAL A 140 1.26 -19.28 -33.84
N LEU A 141 1.79 -20.34 -34.46
CA LEU A 141 3.23 -20.46 -34.71
C LEU A 141 3.70 -19.46 -35.77
N LEU A 142 2.97 -19.32 -36.87
CA LEU A 142 3.26 -18.35 -37.93
C LEU A 142 3.25 -16.92 -37.41
N ASP A 143 2.24 -16.56 -36.61
CA ASP A 143 2.16 -15.26 -35.93
C ASP A 143 3.40 -14.96 -35.08
N LYS A 144 3.93 -15.97 -34.37
CA LYS A 144 5.13 -15.81 -33.53
C LYS A 144 6.38 -15.57 -34.37
N ILE A 145 6.53 -16.32 -35.46
CA ILE A 145 7.66 -16.18 -36.38
C ILE A 145 7.64 -14.79 -37.04
N GLN A 146 6.47 -14.34 -37.49
CA GLN A 146 6.32 -13.00 -38.08
C GLN A 146 6.70 -11.90 -37.08
N LYS A 147 6.23 -11.97 -35.83
CA LYS A 147 6.63 -11.01 -34.78
C LYS A 147 8.11 -11.05 -34.48
N GLN A 148 8.72 -12.23 -34.44
CA GLN A 148 10.18 -12.35 -34.26
C GLN A 148 10.93 -11.67 -35.41
N LYS A 149 10.46 -11.83 -36.65
CA LYS A 149 11.03 -11.19 -37.83
C LYS A 149 10.86 -9.66 -37.83
N GLU A 150 9.75 -9.14 -37.34
CA GLU A 150 9.52 -7.68 -37.22
C GLU A 150 10.39 -7.01 -36.15
N HIS A 151 10.84 -7.78 -35.17
CA HIS A 151 11.68 -7.30 -34.06
C HIS A 151 13.17 -7.62 -34.20
N SER A 152 13.57 -8.30 -35.28
CA SER A 152 14.97 -8.61 -35.63
C SER A 152 15.45 -7.69 -36.74
#